data_AF-A0A1I0CBJ4-F1
#
_entry.id   AF-A0A1I0CBJ4-F1
#
_cell.length_a   1.000
_cell.length_b   1.000
_cell.length_c   1.000
_cell.angle_alpha   90.00
_cell.angle_beta   90.00
_cell.angle_gamma   90.00
#
_symmetry.space_group_name_H-M   'P 1'
#
loop_
_entity.id
_entity.type
_entity.pdbx_description
1 polymer ?
#
loop_
_entity_poly.entity_id
_entity_poly.type
_entity_poly.pdbx_seq_one_letter_code
_entity_poly.pdbx_strand_id
1 'polypeptide(L)'
;MRRLLWVLWAVLACSACNKEQAGPAPAPAPAVPAAPGEASPPGGHDPGPAGGQAGEAPSTYRVTPEKLGAYVAYQRQLLEAYAALTKELATAKSKPETVGTLAEVNATMKYIEGKAVAEENARKEAGLSEEDVNGLADVVTAVIAQRQMLQTLQFDEELKKLEAMQAKLSQEQQKELAPQIDAMRERVESLRQLTEVRRTYGDANVDTVLTREADLAKNYQDMMSTFGKR
;
A
#
# COMPACT_ATOMS: atom_id res chain seq x y z
N MET A 1 38.82 10.59 -16.38
CA MET A 1 38.30 9.44 -15.61
C MET A 1 36.83 9.30 -15.94
N ARG A 2 36.52 8.32 -16.79
CA ARG A 2 35.34 8.29 -17.67
C ARG A 2 34.88 6.83 -17.78
N ARG A 3 34.35 6.27 -16.68
CA ARG A 3 33.84 4.89 -16.60
C ARG A 3 32.88 4.77 -15.40
N LEU A 4 31.58 4.97 -15.60
CA LEU A 4 30.51 4.53 -14.67
C LEU A 4 29.11 4.83 -15.27
N LEU A 5 28.89 4.47 -16.54
CA LEU A 5 27.65 4.81 -17.27
C LEU A 5 27.10 3.62 -18.08
N TRP A 6 27.30 2.37 -17.62
CA TRP A 6 27.01 1.17 -18.44
C TRP A 6 26.31 0.00 -17.71
N VAL A 7 25.52 0.24 -16.67
CA VAL A 7 24.77 -0.84 -15.98
C VAL A 7 23.26 -0.60 -16.00
N LEU A 8 22.70 -0.32 -17.19
CA LEU A 8 21.24 -0.26 -17.37
C LEU A 8 20.71 -1.05 -18.59
N TRP A 9 21.47 -2.03 -19.07
CA TRP A 9 21.08 -2.91 -20.18
C TRP A 9 21.58 -4.34 -19.90
N ALA A 10 20.85 -5.12 -19.08
CA ALA A 10 20.91 -6.59 -19.10
C ALA A 10 20.03 -7.23 -18.00
N VAL A 11 18.70 -7.05 -18.03
CA VAL A 11 17.75 -8.10 -17.59
C VAL A 11 16.45 -7.93 -18.40
N LEU A 12 16.54 -8.20 -19.69
CA LEU A 12 15.38 -8.31 -20.58
C LEU A 12 15.60 -9.53 -21.49
N ALA A 13 15.60 -10.72 -20.87
CA ALA A 13 15.65 -12.01 -21.55
C ALA A 13 15.39 -13.16 -20.55
N CYS A 14 14.15 -13.34 -20.08
CA CYS A 14 13.67 -14.59 -19.44
C CYS A 14 12.14 -14.59 -19.34
N SER A 15 11.44 -14.85 -20.46
CA SER A 15 10.14 -15.57 -20.49
C SER A 15 9.63 -15.66 -21.93
N ALA A 16 10.23 -16.55 -22.73
CA ALA A 16 9.66 -17.06 -23.96
C ALA A 16 10.19 -18.47 -24.22
N CYS A 17 9.69 -19.44 -23.44
CA CYS A 17 9.83 -20.87 -23.71
C CYS A 17 8.55 -21.56 -23.24
N ASN A 18 7.51 -21.55 -24.07
CA ASN A 18 6.54 -22.63 -24.06
C ASN A 18 6.49 -23.21 -25.46
N LYS A 19 7.17 -24.34 -25.59
CA LYS A 19 7.23 -25.20 -26.76
C LYS A 19 6.02 -26.11 -26.68
N GLU A 20 5.02 -25.84 -27.52
CA GLU A 20 3.88 -26.75 -27.72
C GLU A 20 4.39 -28.13 -28.13
N GLN A 21 4.11 -29.11 -27.28
CA GLN A 21 4.40 -30.50 -27.51
C GLN A 21 3.18 -31.13 -28.19
N ALA A 22 3.29 -31.36 -29.50
CA ALA A 22 2.31 -32.08 -30.28
C ALA A 22 2.26 -33.56 -29.81
N GLY A 23 1.12 -33.96 -29.23
CA GLY A 23 0.74 -35.36 -29.02
C GLY A 23 -0.18 -35.85 -30.14
N PRO A 24 -0.14 -37.15 -30.49
CA PRO A 24 -0.68 -37.67 -31.75
C PRO A 24 -2.20 -37.86 -31.74
N ALA A 25 -2.77 -37.72 -32.93
CA ALA A 25 -4.17 -37.91 -33.27
C ALA A 25 -4.69 -39.33 -33.03
N PRO A 26 -5.99 -39.47 -32.72
CA PRO A 26 -6.80 -40.60 -33.16
C PRO A 26 -7.84 -40.15 -34.22
N ALA A 27 -8.02 -41.02 -35.22
CA ALA A 27 -8.87 -40.86 -36.39
C ALA A 27 -10.36 -41.20 -36.10
N PRO A 28 -11.25 -41.30 -37.12
CA PRO A 28 -12.33 -40.36 -37.40
C PRO A 28 -13.74 -40.81 -36.91
N ALA A 29 -14.67 -39.86 -36.98
CA ALA A 29 -16.05 -39.87 -36.49
C ALA A 29 -17.00 -40.95 -37.07
N PRO A 30 -18.23 -41.02 -36.53
CA PRO A 30 -19.39 -40.99 -37.41
C PRO A 30 -20.34 -39.80 -37.13
N ALA A 31 -20.89 -39.30 -38.24
CA ALA A 31 -21.80 -38.18 -38.41
C ALA A 31 -23.20 -38.39 -37.82
N VAL A 32 -23.91 -37.32 -37.47
CA VAL A 32 -25.23 -36.86 -38.01
C VAL A 32 -25.46 -35.36 -37.62
N PRO A 33 -26.46 -34.59 -38.14
CA PRO A 33 -26.30 -33.52 -39.12
C PRO A 33 -26.71 -32.09 -38.67
N ALA A 34 -26.46 -31.14 -39.56
CA ALA A 34 -26.81 -29.70 -39.60
C ALA A 34 -28.27 -29.34 -39.22
N ALA A 35 -28.63 -28.12 -38.79
CA ALA A 35 -28.58 -26.82 -39.51
C ALA A 35 -29.24 -25.70 -38.63
N PRO A 36 -29.50 -24.44 -39.09
CA PRO A 36 -28.61 -23.40 -39.68
C PRO A 36 -28.88 -21.93 -39.20
N GLY A 37 -27.95 -21.01 -39.54
CA GLY A 37 -28.16 -19.55 -39.79
C GLY A 37 -27.95 -18.63 -38.57
N GLU A 38 -27.23 -17.50 -38.58
CA GLU A 38 -26.95 -16.44 -39.57
C GLU A 38 -25.53 -15.84 -39.32
N ALA A 39 -24.67 -15.74 -40.34
CA ALA A 39 -24.30 -14.51 -41.09
C ALA A 39 -23.39 -13.48 -40.35
N SER A 40 -22.10 -13.47 -40.72
CA SER A 40 -21.06 -12.42 -40.48
C SER A 40 -21.34 -11.14 -41.33
N PRO A 41 -20.53 -10.02 -41.34
CA PRO A 41 -19.15 -9.80 -40.90
C PRO A 41 -18.87 -8.35 -40.34
N PRO A 42 -17.76 -7.62 -40.65
CA PRO A 42 -16.62 -7.34 -39.77
C PRO A 42 -16.45 -5.85 -39.42
N GLY A 43 -15.66 -5.52 -38.39
CA GLY A 43 -15.33 -4.12 -38.09
C GLY A 43 -14.08 -4.00 -37.23
N GLY A 44 -12.98 -3.55 -37.83
CA GLY A 44 -11.72 -3.32 -37.16
C GLY A 44 -11.81 -2.24 -36.07
N HIS A 45 -10.98 -2.38 -35.04
CA HIS A 45 -10.66 -1.33 -34.09
C HIS A 45 -9.16 -1.44 -33.77
N ASP A 46 -8.39 -0.54 -34.35
CA ASP A 46 -7.46 0.27 -33.57
C ASP A 46 -8.13 1.67 -33.53
N PRO A 47 -8.21 2.34 -32.37
CA PRO A 47 -7.06 3.11 -31.92
C PRO A 47 -6.88 3.21 -30.39
N GLY A 48 -5.63 3.16 -29.93
CA GLY A 48 -5.06 4.17 -29.02
C GLY A 48 -5.47 4.21 -27.53
N PRO A 49 -4.67 4.90 -26.70
CA PRO A 49 -4.63 4.70 -25.24
C PRO A 49 -5.55 5.65 -24.49
N ALA A 50 -6.28 5.14 -23.49
CA ALA A 50 -6.92 5.92 -22.44
C ALA A 50 -6.52 5.27 -21.10
N GLY A 51 -5.80 5.91 -20.17
CA GLY A 51 -5.86 7.34 -19.88
C GLY A 51 -7.18 7.68 -19.22
N GLY A 52 -7.48 7.05 -18.08
CA GLY A 52 -8.71 7.27 -17.34
C GLY A 52 -8.53 6.88 -15.88
N GLN A 53 -7.87 7.74 -15.09
CA GLN A 53 -8.12 7.75 -13.65
C GLN A 53 -9.57 8.21 -13.48
N ALA A 54 -10.46 7.24 -13.31
CA ALA A 54 -11.82 7.51 -12.88
C ALA A 54 -11.72 8.30 -11.56
N GLY A 55 -12.34 9.47 -11.52
CA GLY A 55 -12.51 10.24 -10.30
C GLY A 55 -13.32 9.41 -9.33
N GLU A 56 -12.64 8.74 -8.41
CA GLU A 56 -13.25 8.07 -7.27
C GLU A 56 -14.04 9.12 -6.49
N ALA A 57 -15.35 8.93 -6.42
CA ALA A 57 -16.22 9.76 -5.59
C ALA A 57 -15.74 9.66 -4.13
N PRO A 58 -15.88 10.73 -3.34
CA PRO A 58 -15.44 10.70 -1.95
C PRO A 58 -16.06 9.52 -1.21
N SER A 59 -15.24 8.80 -0.45
CA SER A 59 -15.67 7.68 0.39
C SER A 59 -16.93 8.05 1.17
N THR A 60 -17.91 7.14 1.17
CA THR A 60 -19.17 7.32 1.90
C THR A 60 -18.99 7.20 3.41
N TYR A 61 -17.85 6.66 3.87
CA TYR A 61 -17.55 6.53 5.28
C TYR A 61 -17.22 7.90 5.90
N ARG A 62 -17.87 8.22 7.03
CA ARG A 62 -17.66 9.47 7.75
C ARG A 62 -16.89 9.24 9.05
N VAL A 63 -15.73 9.88 9.13
CA VAL A 63 -14.91 9.95 10.34
C VAL A 63 -15.51 11.00 11.29
N THR A 64 -15.76 10.61 12.54
CA THR A 64 -16.15 11.55 13.60
C THR A 64 -15.06 11.59 14.68
N PRO A 65 -14.95 12.69 15.45
CA PRO A 65 -13.98 12.78 16.55
C PRO A 65 -14.12 11.64 17.57
N GLU A 66 -15.33 11.22 17.87
CA GLU A 66 -15.62 10.14 18.82
C GLU A 66 -15.11 8.79 18.31
N LYS A 67 -15.45 8.45 17.06
CA LYS A 67 -14.99 7.21 16.41
C LYS A 67 -13.48 7.18 16.27
N LEU A 68 -12.87 8.31 15.88
CA LEU A 68 -11.43 8.43 15.78
C LEU A 68 -10.74 8.27 17.14
N GLY A 69 -11.31 8.86 18.20
CA GLY A 69 -10.80 8.71 19.57
C GLY A 69 -10.85 7.25 20.04
N ALA A 70 -11.96 6.56 19.81
CA ALA A 70 -12.11 5.14 20.08
C ALA A 70 -11.12 4.29 19.27
N TYR A 71 -10.90 4.65 18.00
CA TYR A 71 -9.96 3.94 17.12
C TYR A 71 -8.50 4.11 17.55
N VAL A 72 -8.10 5.30 18.03
CA VAL A 72 -6.76 5.50 18.62
C VAL A 72 -6.54 4.59 19.83
N ALA A 73 -7.55 4.44 20.70
CA ALA A 73 -7.48 3.56 21.85
C ALA A 73 -7.43 2.08 21.45
N TYR A 74 -8.29 1.68 20.50
CA TYR A 74 -8.30 0.36 19.86
C TYR A 74 -6.91 -0.02 19.32
N GLN A 75 -6.27 0.87 18.56
CA GLN A 75 -4.93 0.63 18.01
C GLN A 75 -3.89 0.39 19.11
N ARG A 76 -3.92 1.17 20.19
CA ARG A 76 -2.97 1.00 21.32
C ARG A 76 -3.17 -0.34 22.01
N GLN A 77 -4.39 -0.68 22.34
CA GLN A 77 -4.73 -1.95 22.98
C GLN A 77 -4.32 -3.14 22.11
N LEU A 78 -4.55 -3.04 20.80
CA LEU A 78 -4.17 -4.09 19.87
C LEU A 78 -2.66 -4.26 19.78
N LEU A 79 -1.90 -3.16 19.76
CA LEU A 79 -0.44 -3.20 19.77
C LEU A 79 0.12 -3.84 21.04
N GLU A 80 -0.44 -3.52 22.20
CA GLU A 80 -0.05 -4.13 23.48
C GLU A 80 -0.33 -5.64 23.48
N ALA A 81 -1.53 -6.04 23.03
CA ALA A 81 -1.90 -7.46 22.93
C ALA A 81 -0.98 -8.21 21.96
N TYR A 82 -0.66 -7.62 20.81
CA TYR A 82 0.22 -8.22 19.81
C TYR A 82 1.66 -8.32 20.29
N ALA A 83 2.16 -7.33 21.03
CA ALA A 83 3.47 -7.39 21.66
C ALA A 83 3.56 -8.54 22.67
N ALA A 84 2.53 -8.73 23.50
CA ALA A 84 2.45 -9.84 24.45
C ALA A 84 2.43 -11.21 23.74
N LEU A 85 1.57 -11.37 22.72
CA LEU A 85 1.48 -12.60 21.92
C LEU A 85 2.81 -12.91 21.21
N THR A 86 3.46 -11.90 20.65
CA THR A 86 4.75 -12.07 19.96
C THR A 86 5.84 -12.52 20.95
N LYS A 87 5.85 -11.97 22.17
CA LYS A 87 6.76 -12.38 23.23
C LYS A 87 6.51 -13.82 23.68
N GLU A 88 5.26 -14.24 23.82
CA GLU A 88 4.89 -15.63 24.12
C GLU A 88 5.39 -16.58 23.02
N LEU A 89 5.13 -16.24 21.75
CA LEU A 89 5.57 -17.04 20.62
C LEU A 89 7.10 -17.14 20.54
N ALA A 90 7.81 -16.02 20.74
CA ALA A 90 9.27 -16.00 20.77
C ALA A 90 9.83 -16.88 21.90
N THR A 91 9.23 -16.81 23.08
CA THR A 91 9.62 -17.64 24.25
C THR A 91 9.36 -19.13 23.99
N ALA A 92 8.27 -19.46 23.31
CA ALA A 92 7.99 -20.84 22.90
C ALA A 92 9.06 -21.35 21.91
N LYS A 93 9.40 -20.54 20.90
CA LYS A 93 10.38 -20.88 19.85
C LYS A 93 11.84 -20.91 20.31
N SER A 94 12.19 -20.17 21.36
CA SER A 94 13.56 -20.16 21.89
C SER A 94 13.96 -21.46 22.61
N LYS A 95 13.01 -22.39 22.84
CA LYS A 95 13.29 -23.66 23.51
C LYS A 95 13.87 -24.66 22.50
N PRO A 96 15.12 -25.14 22.67
CA PRO A 96 15.79 -26.03 21.71
C PRO A 96 15.00 -27.29 21.39
N GLU A 97 14.23 -27.78 22.37
CA GLU A 97 13.39 -28.98 22.30
C GLU A 97 12.10 -28.83 21.49
N THR A 98 11.76 -27.62 21.03
CA THR A 98 10.49 -27.36 20.34
C THR A 98 10.61 -27.16 18.82
N VAL A 99 11.82 -27.03 18.28
CA VAL A 99 12.03 -26.72 16.85
C VAL A 99 11.54 -27.86 15.97
N GLY A 100 10.62 -27.58 15.04
CA GLY A 100 10.04 -28.57 14.12
C GLY A 100 9.07 -29.56 14.77
N THR A 101 8.64 -29.28 16.00
CA THR A 101 7.74 -30.17 16.76
C THR A 101 6.28 -29.73 16.67
N LEU A 102 5.36 -30.62 17.06
CA LEU A 102 3.94 -30.29 17.27
C LEU A 102 3.75 -29.15 18.28
N ALA A 103 4.66 -28.98 19.25
CA ALA A 103 4.57 -27.89 20.22
C ALA A 103 4.79 -26.51 19.57
N GLU A 104 5.68 -26.40 18.58
CA GLU A 104 5.87 -25.16 17.81
C GLU A 104 4.65 -24.85 16.93
N VAL A 105 4.07 -25.87 16.30
CA VAL A 105 2.83 -25.72 15.52
C VAL A 105 1.70 -25.23 16.43
N ASN A 106 1.52 -25.85 17.60
CA ASN A 106 0.49 -25.44 18.56
C ASN A 106 0.73 -24.01 19.09
N ALA A 107 1.98 -23.63 19.36
CA ALA A 107 2.31 -22.26 19.76
C ALA A 107 1.98 -21.24 18.67
N THR A 108 2.21 -21.59 17.40
CA THR A 108 1.86 -20.76 16.24
C THR A 108 0.34 -20.66 16.07
N MET A 109 -0.39 -21.76 16.24
CA MET A 109 -1.87 -21.74 16.19
C MET A 109 -2.46 -20.90 17.33
N LYS A 110 -1.97 -21.06 18.57
CA LYS A 110 -2.37 -20.23 19.71
C LYS A 110 -2.09 -18.75 19.46
N TYR A 111 -0.98 -18.42 18.79
CA TYR A 111 -0.67 -17.05 18.41
C TYR A 111 -1.72 -16.50 17.42
N ILE A 112 -2.09 -17.27 16.38
CA ILE A 112 -3.09 -16.85 15.39
C ILE A 112 -4.47 -16.67 16.03
N GLU A 113 -4.92 -17.65 16.83
CA GLU A 113 -6.19 -17.58 17.55
C GLU A 113 -6.20 -16.42 18.54
N GLY A 114 -5.10 -16.24 19.28
CA GLY A 114 -4.91 -15.14 20.21
C GLY A 114 -5.00 -13.78 19.54
N LYS A 115 -4.50 -13.64 18.30
CA LYS A 115 -4.64 -12.41 17.52
C LYS A 115 -6.10 -12.10 17.20
N ALA A 116 -6.85 -13.08 16.70
CA ALA A 116 -8.27 -12.91 16.37
C ALA A 116 -9.10 -12.51 17.61
N VAL A 117 -8.85 -13.17 18.75
CA VAL A 117 -9.51 -12.84 20.02
C VAL A 117 -9.13 -11.44 20.51
N ALA A 118 -7.86 -11.06 20.39
CA ALA A 118 -7.40 -9.72 20.77
C ALA A 118 -8.04 -8.62 19.92
N GLU A 119 -8.14 -8.81 18.60
CA GLU A 119 -8.84 -7.89 17.70
C GLU A 119 -10.32 -7.75 18.06
N GLU A 120 -11.01 -8.87 18.27
CA GLU A 120 -12.43 -8.86 18.62
C GLU A 120 -12.68 -8.15 19.96
N ASN A 121 -11.88 -8.45 20.99
CA ASN A 121 -12.01 -7.84 22.30
C ASN A 121 -11.71 -6.34 22.27
N ALA A 122 -10.59 -5.94 21.66
CA ALA A 122 -10.23 -4.52 21.54
C ALA A 122 -11.30 -3.74 20.76
N ARG A 123 -11.86 -4.33 19.70
CA ARG A 123 -12.92 -3.71 18.91
C ARG A 123 -14.20 -3.52 19.75
N LYS A 124 -14.61 -4.56 20.49
CA LYS A 124 -15.80 -4.53 21.36
C LYS A 124 -15.64 -3.52 22.49
N GLU A 125 -14.48 -3.48 23.14
CA GLU A 125 -14.18 -2.53 24.22
C GLU A 125 -14.15 -1.08 23.73
N ALA A 126 -13.64 -0.85 22.52
CA ALA A 126 -13.69 0.47 21.89
C ALA A 126 -15.09 0.86 21.38
N GLY A 127 -16.08 -0.06 21.43
CA GLY A 127 -17.42 0.19 20.92
C GLY A 127 -17.48 0.38 19.41
N LEU A 128 -16.51 -0.16 18.66
CA LEU A 128 -16.42 -0.01 17.21
C LEU A 128 -17.07 -1.19 16.49
N SER A 129 -17.76 -0.91 15.38
CA SER A 129 -18.16 -1.95 14.44
C SER A 129 -16.98 -2.37 13.56
N GLU A 130 -17.11 -3.49 12.85
CA GLU A 130 -16.10 -3.89 11.85
C GLU A 130 -16.01 -2.88 10.70
N GLU A 131 -17.16 -2.35 10.28
CA GLU A 131 -17.22 -1.26 9.30
C GLU A 131 -16.47 -0.02 9.78
N ASP A 132 -16.58 0.32 11.07
CA ASP A 132 -15.85 1.45 11.63
C ASP A 132 -14.34 1.22 11.65
N VAL A 133 -13.89 0.04 12.08
CA VAL A 133 -12.47 -0.29 12.09
C VAL A 133 -11.89 -0.23 10.67
N ASN A 134 -12.58 -0.79 9.69
CA ASN A 134 -12.12 -0.81 8.30
C ASN A 134 -12.13 0.60 7.68
N GLY A 135 -13.24 1.33 7.81
CA GLY A 135 -13.35 2.69 7.27
C GLY A 135 -12.36 3.67 7.92
N LEU A 136 -12.13 3.57 9.24
CA LEU A 136 -11.12 4.36 9.92
C LEU A 136 -9.72 3.94 9.51
N ALA A 137 -9.44 2.64 9.39
CA ALA A 137 -8.14 2.14 8.96
C ALA A 137 -7.74 2.67 7.58
N ASP A 138 -8.68 2.68 6.62
CA ASP A 138 -8.43 3.15 5.27
C ASP A 138 -8.06 4.65 5.26
N VAL A 139 -8.89 5.49 5.88
CA VAL A 139 -8.67 6.94 5.91
C VAL A 139 -7.40 7.29 6.70
N VAL A 140 -7.24 6.72 7.91
CA VAL A 140 -6.09 6.97 8.77
C VAL A 140 -4.80 6.53 8.10
N THR A 141 -4.79 5.35 7.48
CA THR A 141 -3.58 4.85 6.79
C THR A 141 -3.21 5.76 5.63
N ALA A 142 -4.18 6.19 4.81
CA ALA A 142 -3.91 7.11 3.71
C ALA A 142 -3.31 8.45 4.18
N VAL A 143 -3.86 9.05 5.24
CA VAL A 143 -3.36 10.31 5.81
C VAL A 143 -1.96 10.13 6.42
N ILE A 144 -1.80 9.15 7.32
CA ILE A 144 -0.57 8.99 8.11
C ILE A 144 0.58 8.44 7.24
N ALA A 145 0.32 7.52 6.31
CA ALA A 145 1.37 7.01 5.42
C ALA A 145 1.94 8.13 4.53
N GLN A 146 1.09 9.01 4.01
CA GLN A 146 1.56 10.14 3.20
C GLN A 146 2.35 11.17 4.04
N ARG A 147 1.91 11.45 5.27
CA ARG A 147 2.66 12.27 6.22
C ARG A 147 4.03 11.67 6.54
N GLN A 148 4.07 10.38 6.83
CA GLN A 148 5.31 9.67 7.15
C GLN A 148 6.24 9.62 5.94
N MET A 149 5.72 9.46 4.73
CA MET A 149 6.50 9.50 3.49
C MET A 149 7.19 10.85 3.32
N LEU A 150 6.47 11.96 3.52
CA LEU A 150 7.04 13.32 3.42
C LEU A 150 8.17 13.53 4.43
N GLN A 151 8.00 13.04 5.66
CA GLN A 151 9.02 13.13 6.72
C GLN A 151 10.24 12.23 6.44
N THR A 152 10.01 11.01 5.97
CA THR A 152 11.08 10.00 5.80
C THR A 152 11.93 10.26 4.57
N LEU A 153 11.32 10.70 3.46
CA LEU A 153 12.02 10.96 2.21
C LEU A 153 12.64 12.37 2.16
N GLN A 154 12.42 13.19 3.18
CA GLN A 154 13.03 14.53 3.31
C GLN A 154 12.87 15.40 2.04
N PHE A 155 11.74 15.29 1.33
CA PHE A 155 11.55 15.98 0.05
C PHE A 155 11.77 17.49 0.13
N ASP A 156 11.43 18.09 1.27
CA ASP A 156 11.69 19.52 1.54
C ASP A 156 13.18 19.86 1.58
N GLU A 157 14.02 18.99 2.13
CA GLU A 157 15.47 19.19 2.16
C GLU A 157 16.09 18.96 0.79
N GLU A 158 15.61 17.96 0.05
CA GLU A 158 16.05 17.69 -1.32
C GLU A 158 15.71 18.84 -2.26
N LEU A 159 14.48 19.37 -2.18
CA LEU A 159 14.04 20.53 -2.96
C LEU A 159 14.93 21.74 -2.67
N LYS A 160 15.19 22.04 -1.38
CA LYS A 160 16.09 23.14 -1.00
C LYS A 160 17.51 22.96 -1.53
N LYS A 161 18.04 21.73 -1.55
CA LYS A 161 19.36 21.43 -2.12
C LYS A 161 19.38 21.68 -3.63
N LEU A 162 18.33 21.25 -4.35
CA LEU A 162 18.19 21.49 -5.79
C LEU A 162 18.10 22.98 -6.11
N GLU A 163 17.28 23.75 -5.37
CA GLU A 163 17.16 25.21 -5.53
C GLU A 163 18.50 25.91 -5.27
N ALA A 164 19.23 25.52 -4.23
CA ALA A 164 20.55 26.06 -3.92
C ALA A 164 21.62 25.70 -4.98
N MET A 165 21.49 24.56 -5.64
CA MET A 165 22.34 24.19 -6.78
C MET A 165 21.98 25.00 -8.02
N GLN A 166 20.69 25.15 -8.34
CA GLN A 166 20.23 25.95 -9.47
C GLN A 166 20.77 27.39 -9.39
N ALA A 167 20.73 28.00 -8.21
CA ALA A 167 21.23 29.36 -7.99
C ALA A 167 22.72 29.55 -8.34
N LYS A 168 23.52 28.47 -8.41
CA LYS A 168 24.95 28.50 -8.74
C LYS A 168 25.24 28.25 -10.23
N LEU A 169 24.23 27.92 -11.03
CA LEU A 169 24.37 27.62 -12.46
C LEU A 169 24.33 28.88 -13.32
N SER A 170 24.70 28.75 -14.60
CA SER A 170 24.52 29.82 -15.58
C SER A 170 23.03 30.09 -15.83
N GLN A 171 22.67 31.28 -16.33
CA GLN A 171 21.26 31.63 -16.58
C GLN A 171 20.56 30.69 -17.57
N GLU A 172 21.29 30.17 -18.56
CA GLU A 172 20.74 29.22 -19.53
C GLU A 172 20.39 27.89 -18.85
N GLN A 173 21.30 27.37 -18.03
CA GLN A 173 21.08 26.16 -17.24
C GLN A 173 19.98 26.34 -16.18
N GLN A 174 19.89 27.53 -15.58
CA GLN A 174 18.81 27.84 -14.64
C GLN A 174 17.44 27.75 -15.30
N LYS A 175 17.30 28.30 -16.52
CA LYS A 175 16.06 28.23 -17.31
C LYS A 175 15.72 26.80 -17.73
N GLU A 176 16.73 25.99 -18.05
CA GLU A 176 16.52 24.58 -18.41
C GLU A 176 16.04 23.73 -17.22
N LEU A 177 16.57 23.97 -16.01
CA LEU A 177 16.19 23.22 -14.81
C LEU A 177 14.93 23.75 -14.11
N ALA A 178 14.50 24.99 -14.37
CA ALA A 178 13.36 25.61 -13.71
C ALA A 178 12.07 24.75 -13.75
N PRO A 179 11.66 24.18 -14.91
CA PRO A 179 10.45 23.37 -14.96
C PRO A 179 10.49 22.12 -14.07
N GLN A 180 11.66 21.50 -13.91
CA GLN A 180 11.83 20.31 -13.07
C GLN A 180 11.71 20.67 -11.59
N ILE A 181 12.29 21.80 -11.18
CA ILE A 181 12.21 22.30 -9.80
C ILE A 181 10.78 22.75 -9.48
N ASP A 182 10.10 23.41 -10.42
CA ASP A 182 8.71 23.83 -10.26
C ASP A 182 7.78 22.61 -10.11
N ALA A 183 7.93 21.58 -10.96
CA ALA A 183 7.17 20.35 -10.83
C ALA A 183 7.44 19.62 -9.50
N MET A 184 8.68 19.65 -9.01
CA MET A 184 9.00 19.10 -7.69
C MET A 184 8.37 19.91 -6.56
N ARG A 185 8.35 21.24 -6.67
CA ARG A 185 7.68 22.13 -5.69
C ARG A 185 6.19 21.87 -5.62
N GLU A 186 5.53 21.75 -6.77
CA GLU A 186 4.10 21.39 -6.86
C GLU A 186 3.83 20.02 -6.24
N ARG A 187 4.69 19.03 -6.51
CA ARG A 187 4.53 17.69 -5.93
C ARG A 187 4.70 17.70 -4.42
N VAL A 188 5.70 18.40 -3.88
CA VAL A 188 5.89 18.55 -2.44
C VAL A 188 4.68 19.22 -1.79
N GLU A 189 4.16 20.28 -2.41
CA GLU A 189 3.00 20.99 -1.88
C GLU A 189 1.73 20.12 -1.92
N SER A 190 1.48 19.40 -3.03
CA SER A 190 0.37 18.44 -3.12
C SER A 190 0.46 17.35 -2.04
N LEU A 191 1.66 16.85 -1.78
CA LEU A 191 1.89 15.88 -0.71
C LEU A 191 1.62 16.48 0.67
N ARG A 192 2.08 17.70 0.92
CA ARG A 192 1.87 18.44 2.18
C ARG A 192 0.41 18.75 2.45
N GLN A 193 -0.32 19.16 1.42
CA GLN A 193 -1.74 19.49 1.49
C GLN A 193 -2.64 18.26 1.54
N LEU A 194 -2.08 17.08 1.28
CA LEU A 194 -2.81 15.82 1.17
C LEU A 194 -3.86 15.86 0.06
N THR A 195 -3.56 16.53 -1.07
CA THR A 195 -4.54 16.82 -2.14
C THR A 195 -5.26 15.58 -2.65
N GLU A 196 -4.52 14.51 -2.95
CA GLU A 196 -5.13 13.25 -3.40
C GLU A 196 -5.96 12.57 -2.31
N VAL A 197 -5.49 12.57 -1.06
CA VAL A 197 -6.25 11.99 0.07
C VAL A 197 -7.54 12.78 0.31
N ARG A 198 -7.49 14.10 0.23
CA ARG A 198 -8.67 14.97 0.34
C ARG A 198 -9.65 14.75 -0.80
N ARG A 199 -9.16 14.52 -2.02
CA ARG A 199 -10.00 14.15 -3.17
C ARG A 199 -10.74 12.83 -2.94
N THR A 200 -10.07 11.82 -2.39
CA THR A 200 -10.65 10.48 -2.17
C THR A 200 -11.52 10.39 -0.92
N TYR A 201 -11.18 11.08 0.17
CA TYR A 201 -11.86 10.91 1.47
C TYR A 201 -12.62 12.14 1.93
N GLY A 202 -12.48 13.28 1.26
CA GLY A 202 -13.09 14.55 1.62
C GLY A 202 -12.35 15.29 2.73
N ASP A 203 -12.40 16.62 2.68
CA ASP A 203 -11.69 17.50 3.61
C ASP A 203 -12.06 17.25 5.07
N ALA A 204 -13.35 17.07 5.37
CA ALA A 204 -13.83 16.87 6.73
C ALA A 204 -13.24 15.63 7.41
N ASN A 205 -13.10 14.53 6.66
CA ASN A 205 -12.50 13.30 7.18
C ASN A 205 -11.01 13.50 7.43
N VAL A 206 -10.29 14.09 6.47
CA VAL A 206 -8.85 14.37 6.59
C VAL A 206 -8.57 15.30 7.76
N ASP A 207 -9.33 16.39 7.89
CA ASP A 207 -9.17 17.36 8.96
C ASP A 207 -9.44 16.74 10.32
N THR A 208 -10.47 15.88 10.42
CA THR A 208 -10.77 15.14 11.65
C THR A 208 -9.60 14.23 12.03
N VAL A 209 -9.04 13.48 11.09
CA VAL A 209 -7.86 12.62 11.34
C VAL A 209 -6.67 13.44 11.80
N LEU A 210 -6.42 14.59 11.17
CA LEU A 210 -5.29 15.47 11.53
C LEU A 210 -5.39 16.02 12.97
N THR A 211 -6.59 16.10 13.56
CA THR A 211 -6.72 16.48 14.99
C THR A 211 -6.03 15.50 15.95
N ARG A 212 -5.78 14.26 15.53
CA ARG A 212 -5.10 13.20 16.31
C ARG A 212 -3.81 12.71 15.65
N GLU A 213 -3.24 13.50 14.74
CA GLU A 213 -2.06 13.12 13.95
C GLU A 213 -0.90 12.58 14.82
N ALA A 214 -0.56 13.25 15.91
CA ALA A 214 0.55 12.83 16.78
C ALA A 214 0.31 11.45 17.43
N ASP A 215 -0.90 11.19 17.90
CA ASP A 215 -1.25 9.89 18.50
C ASP A 215 -1.21 8.77 17.45
N LEU A 216 -1.77 9.04 16.27
CA LEU A 216 -1.84 8.07 15.17
C LEU A 216 -0.46 7.79 14.56
N ALA A 217 0.37 8.82 14.40
CA ALA A 217 1.75 8.67 13.94
C ALA A 217 2.58 7.86 14.94
N LYS A 218 2.40 8.09 16.24
CA LYS A 218 3.03 7.27 17.27
C LYS A 218 2.59 5.81 17.18
N ASN A 219 1.28 5.55 17.12
CA ASN A 219 0.76 4.18 16.99
C ASN A 219 1.31 3.49 15.72
N TYR A 220 1.41 4.23 14.60
CA TYR A 220 1.98 3.72 13.36
C TYR A 220 3.47 3.36 13.50
N GLN A 221 4.26 4.23 14.14
CA GLN A 221 5.68 3.96 14.41
C GLN A 221 5.86 2.76 15.35
N ASP A 222 5.05 2.67 16.40
CA ASP A 222 5.07 1.55 17.35
C ASP A 222 4.72 0.24 16.63
N MET A 223 3.73 0.25 15.74
CA MET A 223 3.38 -0.87 14.86
C MET A 223 4.57 -1.29 13.98
N MET A 224 5.18 -0.35 13.26
CA MET A 224 6.35 -0.62 12.42
C MET A 224 7.53 -1.16 13.24
N SER A 225 7.74 -0.67 14.47
CA SER A 225 8.81 -1.15 15.34
C SER A 225 8.57 -2.58 15.87
N THR A 226 7.30 -2.93 16.11
CA THR A 226 6.89 -4.23 16.65
C THR A 226 6.94 -5.32 15.58
N PHE A 227 6.55 -5.00 14.34
CA PHE A 227 6.48 -5.99 13.25
C PHE A 227 7.61 -5.89 12.23
N GLY A 228 8.30 -4.75 12.14
CA GLY A 228 9.39 -4.50 11.20
C GLY A 228 10.76 -4.98 11.65
N LYS A 229 10.93 -5.35 12.92
CA LYS A 229 12.13 -6.06 13.40
C LYS A 229 12.04 -7.54 13.00
N ARG A 230 12.45 -7.86 11.78
CA ARG A 230 12.74 -9.23 11.33
C ARG A 230 14.15 -9.30 10.78
#